data_AF-A0A812X6C6-F1
#
_entry.id   AF-A0A812X6C6-F1
#
_cell.length_a   1.000
_cell.length_b   1.000
_cell.length_c   1.000
_cell.angle_alpha   90.00
_cell.angle_beta   90.00
_cell.angle_gamma   90.00
#
_symmetry.space_group_name_H-M   'P 1'
#
loop_
_entity.id
_entity.type
_entity.pdbx_description
1 polymer ?
#
loop_
_entity_poly.entity_id
_entity_poly.type
_entity_poly.pdbx_seq_one_letter_code
_entity_poly.pdbx_strand_id
1 'polypeptide(L)'
;MSQHSNVGRVPHGLPRILPRDGSWSDASSVPGRRAGDHYEAFVRERLTGSYEKQDAARFIADLGDRQCQMLNELWTQAMTISEESTERLWDLLKPDEKEAVAGRHSAVADIITEAEVNVKELLGSKAEVLLGPECVLAGAIVEVTVNAALFYIKCHQLERLLMVAEKSSGKTHPAAALVVNKKPIKCAGQWSRAIAIFPTLSRLHNDGRFSLVYCPHGLSYDEYEDMRSSKDAEISSKDAEISSKDAEISSNRAEIKLRDVVIFLLICYIALKFYIRPTASREDL
;
A
#
# COMPACT_ATOMS: atom_id res chain seq x y z
N MET A 1 -47.77 2.62 -22.37
CA MET A 1 -47.60 1.83 -21.14
C MET A 1 -46.13 1.93 -20.73
N SER A 2 -45.81 2.92 -19.90
CA SER A 2 -44.46 3.11 -19.36
C SER A 2 -44.37 2.31 -18.07
N GLN A 3 -43.55 1.25 -18.07
CA GLN A 3 -43.27 0.47 -16.87
C GLN A 3 -42.34 1.30 -15.99
N HIS A 4 -42.90 1.91 -14.94
CA HIS A 4 -42.12 2.40 -13.81
C HIS A 4 -41.50 1.20 -13.11
N SER A 5 -40.20 1.00 -13.30
CA SER A 5 -39.41 0.13 -12.44
C SER A 5 -39.38 0.76 -11.04
N ASN A 6 -39.99 0.08 -10.08
CA ASN A 6 -39.83 0.33 -8.65
C ASN A 6 -38.39 -0.05 -8.28
N VAL A 7 -37.42 0.81 -8.58
CA VAL A 7 -36.10 0.75 -7.96
C VAL A 7 -36.24 1.31 -6.56
N GLY A 8 -35.86 0.50 -5.56
CA GLY A 8 -36.14 0.72 -4.14
C GLY A 8 -35.82 2.14 -3.68
N ARG A 9 -36.78 2.77 -2.98
CA ARG A 9 -36.51 4.01 -2.24
C ARG A 9 -35.36 3.76 -1.26
N VAL A 10 -34.29 4.53 -1.43
CA VAL A 10 -33.24 4.70 -0.41
C VAL A 10 -33.90 5.04 0.93
N PRO A 11 -33.45 4.48 2.06
CA PRO A 11 -33.92 4.92 3.37
C PRO A 11 -33.69 6.45 3.48
N HIS A 12 -34.78 7.21 3.62
CA HIS A 12 -34.69 8.66 3.81
C HIS A 12 -33.77 8.97 4.99
N GLY A 13 -32.69 9.75 4.74
CA GLY A 13 -31.87 10.35 5.79
C GLY A 13 -30.52 9.68 6.10
N LEU A 14 -29.95 8.88 5.20
CA LEU A 14 -28.55 8.43 5.37
C LEU A 14 -27.57 9.61 5.24
N PRO A 15 -26.45 9.61 6.00
CA PRO A 15 -25.52 10.73 5.99
C PRO A 15 -24.85 10.90 4.63
N ARG A 16 -24.82 12.13 4.11
CA ARG A 16 -24.06 12.46 2.90
C ARG A 16 -22.60 12.70 3.24
N ILE A 17 -21.71 12.19 2.40
CA ILE A 17 -20.28 12.49 2.49
C ILE A 17 -20.00 13.70 1.63
N LEU A 18 -19.57 14.79 2.26
CA LEU A 18 -19.37 16.07 1.59
C LEU A 18 -17.92 16.54 1.76
N PRO A 19 -17.38 17.29 0.78
CA PRO A 19 -16.11 17.98 0.94
C PRO A 19 -16.26 19.07 2.02
N ARG A 20 -15.22 19.29 2.85
CA ARG A 20 -15.23 20.33 3.90
C ARG A 20 -15.30 21.74 3.29
N ASP A 21 -14.62 21.94 2.18
CA ASP A 21 -14.51 23.18 1.39
C ASP A 21 -15.68 23.39 0.41
N GLY A 22 -16.64 22.45 0.34
CA GLY A 22 -17.88 22.64 -0.41
C GLY A 22 -17.83 22.31 -1.90
N SER A 23 -16.65 21.99 -2.44
CA SER A 23 -16.52 21.46 -3.80
C SER A 23 -15.55 20.29 -3.85
N TRP A 24 -15.95 19.25 -4.57
CA TRP A 24 -15.00 18.26 -5.03
C TRP A 24 -14.14 18.94 -6.10
N SER A 25 -12.81 18.95 -5.95
CA SER A 25 -11.95 19.46 -7.02
C SER A 25 -12.05 18.54 -8.23
N ASP A 26 -11.96 19.12 -9.43
CA ASP A 26 -11.77 18.36 -10.66
C ASP A 26 -10.66 17.34 -10.45
N ALA A 27 -10.89 16.10 -10.92
CA ALA A 27 -9.89 15.06 -10.83
C ALA A 27 -8.57 15.61 -11.39
N SER A 28 -7.47 15.48 -10.64
CA SER A 28 -6.15 15.99 -11.02
C SER A 28 -5.81 15.68 -12.47
N SER A 29 -4.99 16.52 -13.10
CA SER A 29 -4.45 16.34 -14.46
C SER A 29 -3.68 15.02 -14.68
N VAL A 30 -3.33 14.31 -13.60
CA VAL A 30 -2.80 12.94 -13.64
C VAL A 30 -3.94 11.95 -13.91
N PRO A 31 -3.79 10.98 -14.83
CA PRO A 31 -4.80 9.93 -15.04
C PRO A 31 -5.21 9.30 -13.70
N GLY A 32 -6.51 9.33 -13.39
CA GLY A 32 -7.02 9.03 -12.04
C GLY A 32 -6.57 7.68 -11.47
N ARG A 33 -6.28 6.70 -12.33
CA ARG A 33 -5.70 5.40 -11.93
C ARG A 33 -4.29 5.53 -11.36
N ARG A 34 -3.39 6.29 -12.01
CA ARG A 34 -2.03 6.50 -11.51
C ARG A 34 -2.03 7.22 -10.17
N ALA A 35 -2.83 8.28 -10.04
CA ALA A 35 -2.95 8.99 -8.76
C ALA A 35 -3.46 8.06 -7.63
N GLY A 36 -4.36 7.13 -7.94
CA GLY A 36 -4.81 6.08 -7.02
C GLY A 36 -3.70 5.11 -6.64
N ASP A 37 -3.02 4.53 -7.63
CA ASP A 37 -1.94 3.56 -7.41
C ASP A 37 -0.81 4.15 -6.55
N HIS A 38 -0.42 5.40 -6.82
CA HIS A 38 0.59 6.12 -6.02
C HIS A 38 0.13 6.34 -4.59
N TYR A 39 -1.13 6.73 -4.38
CA TYR A 39 -1.64 6.94 -3.03
C TYR A 39 -1.75 5.64 -2.23
N GLU A 40 -2.22 4.55 -2.87
CA GLU A 40 -2.22 3.22 -2.26
C GLU A 40 -0.81 2.78 -1.87
N ALA A 41 0.18 2.99 -2.75
CA ALA A 41 1.58 2.68 -2.47
C ALA A 41 2.17 3.52 -1.32
N PHE A 42 1.84 4.82 -1.25
CA PHE A 42 2.23 5.69 -0.15
C PHE A 42 1.67 5.20 1.19
N VAL A 43 0.37 4.90 1.26
CA VAL A 43 -0.25 4.39 2.49
C VAL A 43 0.36 3.04 2.89
N ARG A 44 0.63 2.18 1.92
CA ARG A 44 1.29 0.88 2.15
C ARG A 44 2.70 1.04 2.70
N GLU A 45 3.51 1.91 2.12
CA GLU A 45 4.86 2.20 2.59
C GLU A 45 4.82 2.68 4.04
N ARG A 46 3.92 3.60 4.37
CA ARG A 46 3.80 4.14 5.73
C ARG A 46 3.39 3.11 6.76
N LEU A 47 2.45 2.23 6.42
CA LEU A 47 1.90 1.26 7.37
C LEU A 47 2.69 -0.04 7.46
N THR A 48 3.46 -0.38 6.43
CA THR A 48 4.13 -1.70 6.33
C THR A 48 5.62 -1.63 6.00
N GLY A 49 6.14 -0.46 5.62
CA GLY A 49 7.51 -0.31 5.15
C GLY A 49 7.74 -0.79 3.71
N SER A 50 6.70 -1.24 2.99
CA SER A 50 6.81 -1.73 1.61
C SER A 50 5.85 -1.03 0.65
N TYR A 51 6.28 -0.81 -0.59
CA TYR A 51 5.42 -0.33 -1.67
C TYR A 51 4.64 -1.46 -2.36
N GLU A 52 5.03 -2.72 -2.17
CA GLU A 52 4.48 -3.87 -2.89
C GLU A 52 3.21 -4.41 -2.22
N LYS A 53 2.20 -4.78 -3.01
CA LYS A 53 1.00 -5.44 -2.48
C LYS A 53 1.40 -6.74 -1.78
N GLN A 54 0.82 -7.00 -0.62
CA GLN A 54 1.11 -8.20 0.16
C GLN A 54 0.41 -9.42 -0.45
N ASP A 55 1.15 -10.50 -0.73
CA ASP A 55 0.57 -11.75 -1.23
C ASP A 55 -0.42 -12.38 -0.23
N ALA A 56 -0.18 -12.18 1.07
CA ALA A 56 -1.06 -12.65 2.15
C ALA A 56 -2.42 -11.93 2.19
N ALA A 57 -2.62 -10.88 1.40
CA ALA A 57 -3.85 -10.09 1.37
C ALA A 57 -5.01 -10.75 0.62
N ARG A 58 -4.82 -11.94 0.06
CA ARG A 58 -5.83 -12.62 -0.75
C ARG A 58 -6.62 -13.67 0.04
N PHE A 59 -7.94 -13.51 0.04
CA PHE A 59 -8.89 -14.46 0.62
C PHE A 59 -9.75 -15.09 -0.45
N ILE A 60 -10.06 -16.37 -0.27
CA ILE A 60 -10.90 -17.15 -1.19
C ILE A 60 -11.87 -17.98 -0.36
N ALA A 61 -13.17 -17.86 -0.65
CA ALA A 61 -14.20 -18.65 0.02
C ALA A 61 -15.44 -18.81 -0.86
N ASP A 62 -16.23 -19.85 -0.57
CA ASP A 62 -17.55 -20.03 -1.16
C ASP A 62 -18.60 -19.29 -0.34
N LEU A 63 -19.29 -18.36 -0.99
CA LEU A 63 -20.41 -17.61 -0.41
C LEU A 63 -21.74 -18.26 -0.80
N GLY A 64 -22.65 -18.37 0.17
CA GLY A 64 -24.00 -18.85 -0.07
C GLY A 64 -24.96 -17.77 -0.58
N ASP A 65 -26.16 -18.17 -0.99
CA ASP A 65 -27.17 -17.27 -1.57
C ASP A 65 -27.50 -16.08 -0.66
N ARG A 66 -27.72 -16.34 0.63
CA ARG A 66 -28.05 -15.29 1.61
C ARG A 66 -26.95 -14.24 1.74
N GLN A 67 -25.69 -14.66 1.68
CA GLN A 67 -24.54 -13.76 1.75
C GLN A 67 -24.45 -12.91 0.49
N CYS A 68 -24.64 -13.53 -0.67
CA CYS A 68 -24.62 -12.85 -1.96
C CYS A 68 -25.77 -11.83 -2.07
N GLN A 69 -26.98 -12.21 -1.66
CA GLN A 69 -28.13 -11.31 -1.62
C GLN A 69 -27.86 -10.09 -0.74
N MET A 70 -27.34 -10.29 0.48
CA MET A 70 -26.97 -9.19 1.37
C MET A 70 -25.93 -8.26 0.74
N LEU A 71 -24.89 -8.82 0.10
CA LEU A 71 -23.87 -8.01 -0.59
C LEU A 71 -24.46 -7.19 -1.74
N ASN A 72 -25.41 -7.73 -2.50
CA ASN A 72 -26.07 -7.02 -3.60
C ASN A 72 -26.98 -5.89 -3.08
N GLU A 73 -27.70 -6.14 -1.98
CA GLU A 73 -28.54 -5.12 -1.32
C GLU A 73 -27.68 -3.97 -0.77
N LEU A 74 -26.56 -4.29 -0.12
CA LEU A 74 -25.60 -3.30 0.38
C LEU A 74 -24.93 -2.52 -0.76
N TRP A 75 -24.60 -3.19 -1.87
CA TRP A 75 -24.05 -2.54 -3.04
C TRP A 75 -25.02 -1.51 -3.62
N THR A 76 -26.28 -1.91 -3.81
CA THR A 76 -27.33 -1.02 -4.30
C THR A 76 -27.44 0.23 -3.43
N GLN A 77 -27.48 0.06 -2.10
CA GLN A 77 -27.52 1.19 -1.16
C GLN A 77 -26.27 2.07 -1.26
N ALA A 78 -25.08 1.47 -1.28
CA ALA A 78 -23.82 2.18 -1.38
C ALA A 78 -23.72 3.00 -2.67
N MET A 79 -24.18 2.44 -3.80
CA MET A 79 -24.25 3.12 -5.09
C MET A 79 -25.17 4.32 -5.03
N THR A 80 -26.40 4.16 -4.54
CA THR A 80 -27.36 5.28 -4.54
C THR A 80 -26.91 6.43 -3.64
N ILE A 81 -26.36 6.14 -2.46
CA ILE A 81 -25.89 7.20 -1.55
C ILE A 81 -24.62 7.86 -2.09
N SER A 82 -23.76 7.11 -2.78
CA SER A 82 -22.57 7.67 -3.43
C SER A 82 -22.95 8.59 -4.58
N GLU A 83 -23.92 8.21 -5.41
CA GLU A 83 -24.49 9.06 -6.46
C GLU A 83 -25.02 10.38 -5.87
N GLU A 84 -25.83 10.29 -4.81
CA GLU A 84 -26.35 11.48 -4.11
C GLU A 84 -25.27 12.36 -3.46
N SER A 85 -24.15 11.76 -3.02
CA SER A 85 -23.05 12.46 -2.34
C SER A 85 -22.05 13.11 -3.32
N THR A 86 -21.99 12.59 -4.55
CA THR A 86 -20.98 12.98 -5.54
C THR A 86 -21.54 13.80 -6.71
N GLU A 87 -22.86 13.90 -6.82
CA GLU A 87 -23.58 14.71 -7.81
C GLU A 87 -22.99 14.55 -9.22
N ARG A 88 -22.42 15.61 -9.80
CA ARG A 88 -21.89 15.66 -11.17
C ARG A 88 -20.65 14.80 -11.41
N LEU A 89 -20.01 14.31 -10.35
CA LEU A 89 -18.85 13.43 -10.49
C LEU A 89 -19.23 11.95 -10.63
N TRP A 90 -20.50 11.59 -10.39
CA TRP A 90 -20.90 10.19 -10.37
C TRP A 90 -20.54 9.46 -11.66
N ASP A 91 -20.81 10.05 -12.82
CA ASP A 91 -20.51 9.42 -14.11
C ASP A 91 -19.01 9.12 -14.32
N LEU A 92 -18.13 9.90 -13.68
CA LEU A 92 -16.68 9.70 -13.73
C LEU A 92 -16.18 8.68 -12.70
N LEU A 93 -16.94 8.50 -11.63
CA LEU A 93 -16.52 7.73 -10.45
C LEU A 93 -17.22 6.38 -10.33
N LYS A 94 -18.34 6.21 -11.04
CA LYS A 94 -19.20 5.04 -10.97
C LYS A 94 -18.38 3.79 -11.30
N PRO A 95 -18.23 2.86 -10.35
CA PRO A 95 -17.54 1.60 -10.61
C PRO A 95 -18.41 0.68 -11.47
N ASP A 96 -17.76 -0.18 -12.26
CA ASP A 96 -18.44 -1.29 -12.92
C ASP A 96 -18.89 -2.32 -11.88
N GLU A 97 -20.16 -2.74 -11.96
CA GLU A 97 -20.73 -3.74 -11.06
C GLU A 97 -20.59 -5.16 -11.61
N LYS A 98 -20.32 -6.10 -10.71
CA LYS A 98 -20.63 -7.51 -10.90
C LYS A 98 -21.49 -7.96 -9.74
N GLU A 99 -22.70 -8.43 -10.03
CA GLU A 99 -23.57 -9.04 -9.02
C GLU A 99 -22.82 -10.15 -8.30
N ALA A 100 -22.92 -10.18 -6.97
CA ALA A 100 -22.47 -11.32 -6.19
C ALA A 100 -23.44 -12.48 -6.46
N VAL A 101 -22.89 -13.59 -6.95
CA VAL A 101 -23.62 -14.84 -7.20
C VAL A 101 -23.03 -15.93 -6.31
N ALA A 102 -23.84 -16.88 -5.88
CA ALA A 102 -23.37 -17.99 -5.07
C ALA A 102 -22.24 -18.77 -5.76
N GLY A 103 -21.31 -19.26 -4.95
CA GLY A 103 -20.11 -19.96 -5.42
C GLY A 103 -18.83 -19.29 -4.96
N ARG A 104 -17.77 -19.44 -5.75
CA ARG A 104 -16.41 -19.09 -5.34
C ARG A 104 -16.10 -17.61 -5.51
N HIS A 105 -15.74 -16.95 -4.42
CA HIS A 105 -15.33 -15.53 -4.38
C HIS A 105 -13.85 -15.40 -4.03
N SER A 106 -13.22 -14.37 -4.60
CA SER A 106 -11.86 -13.93 -4.23
C SER A 106 -11.91 -12.46 -3.86
N ALA A 107 -11.31 -12.10 -2.74
CA ALA A 107 -11.15 -10.72 -2.31
C ALA A 107 -9.68 -10.48 -1.94
N VAL A 108 -9.17 -9.28 -2.22
CA VAL A 108 -7.79 -8.90 -1.95
C VAL A 108 -7.82 -7.61 -1.16
N ALA A 109 -7.23 -7.61 0.03
CA ALA A 109 -7.03 -6.41 0.83
C ALA A 109 -5.90 -5.55 0.27
N ASP A 110 -5.91 -4.25 0.54
CA ASP A 110 -4.76 -3.42 0.23
C ASP A 110 -3.58 -3.70 1.18
N ILE A 111 -3.87 -3.88 2.48
CA ILE A 111 -2.91 -4.09 3.56
C ILE A 111 -3.51 -5.03 4.63
N ILE A 112 -2.68 -5.92 5.18
CA ILE A 112 -2.88 -6.62 6.44
C ILE A 112 -1.75 -6.22 7.39
N THR A 113 -2.11 -5.75 8.60
CA THR A 113 -1.10 -5.36 9.60
C THR A 113 -0.47 -6.60 10.23
N GLU A 114 0.85 -6.60 10.39
CA GLU A 114 1.56 -7.72 11.06
C GLU A 114 1.60 -7.56 12.59
N ALA A 115 1.56 -6.31 13.05
CA ALA A 115 1.57 -5.93 14.46
C ALA A 115 0.47 -4.89 14.73
N GLU A 116 0.27 -4.56 16.00
CA GLU A 116 -0.52 -3.38 16.35
C GLU A 116 0.18 -2.13 15.84
N VAL A 117 -0.56 -1.27 15.14
CA VAL A 117 -0.01 -0.05 14.54
C VAL A 117 -0.86 1.16 14.89
N ASN A 118 -0.20 2.27 15.26
CA ASN A 118 -0.84 3.57 15.35
C ASN A 118 -0.94 4.16 13.94
N VAL A 119 -2.12 4.03 13.34
CA VAL A 119 -2.36 4.40 11.93
C VAL A 119 -2.14 5.89 11.72
N LYS A 120 -2.56 6.73 12.67
CA LYS A 120 -2.39 8.18 12.58
C LYS A 120 -0.93 8.59 12.61
N GLU A 121 -0.16 8.04 13.55
CA GLU A 121 1.26 8.34 13.70
C GLU A 121 2.06 7.97 12.45
N LEU A 122 1.84 6.76 11.91
CA LEU A 122 2.56 6.26 10.74
C LEU A 122 2.20 7.02 9.45
N LEU A 123 0.92 7.37 9.27
CA LEU A 123 0.47 8.18 8.13
C LEU A 123 0.94 9.64 8.22
N GLY A 124 1.30 10.10 9.42
CA GLY A 124 1.94 11.38 9.67
C GLY A 124 1.02 12.45 10.26
N SER A 125 1.60 13.59 10.62
CA SER A 125 0.94 14.65 11.42
C SER A 125 -0.28 15.30 10.77
N LYS A 126 -0.45 15.16 9.45
CA LYS A 126 -1.62 15.67 8.73
C LYS A 126 -2.79 14.68 8.70
N ALA A 127 -2.58 13.42 9.11
CA ALA A 127 -3.64 12.42 9.19
C ALA A 127 -4.59 12.71 10.35
N GLU A 128 -5.86 12.41 10.15
CA GLU A 128 -6.94 12.65 11.10
C GLU A 128 -7.78 11.38 11.25
N VAL A 129 -7.98 10.93 12.49
CA VAL A 129 -8.92 9.84 12.77
C VAL A 129 -10.32 10.43 12.84
N LEU A 130 -11.15 10.05 11.88
CA LEU A 130 -12.53 10.53 11.74
C LEU A 130 -13.51 9.71 12.60
N LEU A 131 -13.20 8.43 12.84
CA LEU A 131 -13.99 7.52 13.66
C LEU A 131 -13.11 6.38 14.20
N GLY A 132 -13.34 5.96 15.45
CA GLY A 132 -12.70 4.77 16.02
C GLY A 132 -11.34 5.03 16.68
N PRO A 133 -10.60 3.97 17.05
CA PRO A 133 -9.31 4.09 17.71
C PRO A 133 -8.20 4.54 16.75
N GLU A 134 -7.15 5.17 17.30
CA GLU A 134 -5.94 5.52 16.53
C GLU A 134 -5.06 4.29 16.24
N CYS A 135 -5.09 3.31 17.14
CA CYS A 135 -4.38 2.04 16.99
C CYS A 135 -5.29 0.97 16.37
N VAL A 136 -4.75 0.21 15.42
CA VAL A 136 -5.39 -0.98 14.87
C VAL A 136 -4.57 -2.21 15.24
N LEU A 137 -5.27 -3.28 15.61
CA LEU A 137 -4.66 -4.51 16.12
C LEU A 137 -3.87 -5.26 15.04
N ALA A 138 -3.02 -6.19 15.45
CA ALA A 138 -2.36 -7.12 14.54
C ALA A 138 -3.38 -7.95 13.74
N GLY A 139 -3.06 -8.19 12.47
CA GLY A 139 -3.91 -8.86 11.50
C GLY A 139 -5.01 -7.98 10.91
N ALA A 140 -5.08 -6.69 11.27
CA ALA A 140 -6.14 -5.82 10.82
C ALA A 140 -6.13 -5.65 9.30
N ILE A 141 -7.33 -5.68 8.72
CA ILE A 141 -7.54 -5.49 7.28
C ILE A 141 -7.71 -3.99 7.03
N VAL A 142 -6.83 -3.42 6.21
CA VAL A 142 -6.87 -1.99 5.87
C VAL A 142 -7.14 -1.83 4.37
N GLU A 143 -8.24 -1.15 4.06
CA GLU A 143 -8.58 -0.71 2.70
C GLU A 143 -8.20 0.76 2.50
N VAL A 144 -7.75 1.09 1.29
CA VAL A 144 -7.30 2.43 0.95
C VAL A 144 -8.12 2.95 -0.22
N THR A 145 -8.44 4.25 -0.19
CA THR A 145 -9.01 4.93 -1.36
C THR A 145 -8.50 6.36 -1.49
N VAL A 146 -8.02 6.67 -2.69
CA VAL A 146 -7.67 8.05 -3.07
C VAL A 146 -8.91 8.91 -3.29
N ASN A 147 -10.12 8.34 -3.30
CA ASN A 147 -11.32 9.13 -3.54
C ASN A 147 -12.32 8.95 -2.42
N ALA A 148 -12.28 9.87 -1.46
CA ALA A 148 -13.20 9.90 -0.35
C ALA A 148 -14.68 10.04 -0.78
N ALA A 149 -14.93 10.52 -2.00
CA ALA A 149 -16.27 10.55 -2.60
C ALA A 149 -16.86 9.13 -2.78
N LEU A 150 -16.00 8.11 -2.86
CA LEU A 150 -16.37 6.68 -2.97
C LEU A 150 -16.41 5.97 -1.61
N PHE A 151 -16.55 6.71 -0.50
CA PHE A 151 -16.56 6.16 0.86
C PHE A 151 -17.49 4.94 1.01
N TYR A 152 -18.75 5.05 0.57
CA TYR A 152 -19.72 3.97 0.73
C TYR A 152 -19.38 2.74 -0.12
N ILE A 153 -18.91 2.95 -1.36
CA ILE A 153 -18.42 1.87 -2.23
C ILE A 153 -17.25 1.13 -1.56
N LYS A 154 -16.34 1.88 -0.94
CA LYS A 154 -15.19 1.29 -0.26
C LYS A 154 -15.56 0.58 1.04
N CYS A 155 -16.54 1.07 1.77
CA CYS A 155 -17.11 0.34 2.90
C CYS A 155 -17.76 -0.98 2.46
N HIS A 156 -18.46 -1.00 1.32
CA HIS A 156 -19.00 -2.24 0.74
C HIS A 156 -17.88 -3.23 0.37
N GLN A 157 -16.82 -2.75 -0.28
CA GLN A 157 -15.66 -3.60 -0.62
C GLN A 157 -15.04 -4.22 0.63
N LEU A 158 -14.84 -3.42 1.69
CA LEU A 158 -14.32 -3.88 2.96
C LEU A 158 -15.27 -4.88 3.65
N GLU A 159 -16.58 -4.65 3.62
CA GLU A 159 -17.61 -5.57 4.13
C GLU A 159 -17.54 -6.94 3.41
N ARG A 160 -17.42 -6.92 2.08
CA ARG A 160 -17.24 -8.15 1.28
C ARG A 160 -15.96 -8.87 1.63
N LEU A 161 -14.86 -8.13 1.73
CA LEU A 161 -13.54 -8.65 2.06
C LEU A 161 -13.53 -9.34 3.42
N LEU A 162 -14.07 -8.68 4.45
CA LEU A 162 -14.23 -9.24 5.79
C LEU A 162 -15.10 -10.51 5.76
N MET A 163 -16.20 -10.52 5.00
CA MET A 163 -17.05 -11.71 4.90
C MET A 163 -16.34 -12.90 4.25
N VAL A 164 -15.65 -12.68 3.13
CA VAL A 164 -14.89 -13.73 2.43
C VAL A 164 -13.78 -14.25 3.32
N ALA A 165 -13.07 -13.36 4.00
CA ALA A 165 -12.00 -13.71 4.89
C ALA A 165 -12.52 -14.55 6.09
N GLU A 166 -13.74 -14.29 6.58
CA GLU A 166 -14.28 -14.91 7.81
C GLU A 166 -14.63 -16.36 7.47
N LYS A 167 -15.23 -16.51 6.29
CA LYS A 167 -15.55 -17.79 5.72
C LYS A 167 -14.31 -18.62 5.38
N SER A 168 -13.24 -17.98 4.89
CA SER A 168 -12.00 -18.69 4.51
C SER A 168 -11.20 -19.19 5.70
N SER A 169 -11.15 -18.42 6.79
CA SER A 169 -10.29 -18.71 7.94
C SER A 169 -11.02 -19.44 9.08
N GLY A 170 -12.35 -19.40 9.09
CA GLY A 170 -13.18 -19.91 10.20
C GLY A 170 -13.01 -19.13 11.50
N LYS A 171 -12.29 -18.00 11.47
CA LYS A 171 -12.06 -17.11 12.61
C LYS A 171 -12.74 -15.78 12.35
N THR A 172 -13.22 -15.13 13.40
CA THR A 172 -13.66 -13.73 13.32
C THR A 172 -12.47 -12.84 12.97
N HIS A 173 -12.68 -11.86 12.09
CA HIS A 173 -11.60 -10.95 11.74
C HIS A 173 -11.11 -10.14 12.93
N PRO A 174 -9.79 -9.86 12.96
CA PRO A 174 -9.25 -8.77 13.75
C PRO A 174 -9.78 -7.43 13.21
N ALA A 175 -9.32 -6.34 13.80
CA ALA A 175 -9.76 -4.99 13.48
C ALA A 175 -9.76 -4.67 11.97
N ALA A 176 -10.47 -3.62 11.58
CA ALA A 176 -10.45 -3.13 10.21
C ALA A 176 -10.20 -1.62 10.20
N ALA A 177 -9.59 -1.13 9.13
CA ALA A 177 -9.50 0.30 8.90
C ALA A 177 -9.79 0.68 7.45
N LEU A 178 -10.29 1.89 7.28
CA LEU A 178 -10.48 2.51 5.98
C LEU A 178 -9.69 3.83 5.95
N VAL A 179 -8.71 3.91 5.04
CA VAL A 179 -7.90 5.11 4.84
C VAL A 179 -8.38 5.85 3.59
N VAL A 180 -8.84 7.09 3.76
CA VAL A 180 -9.49 7.89 2.70
C VAL A 180 -8.74 9.19 2.42
N ASN A 181 -8.77 9.68 1.17
CA ASN A 181 -8.05 10.88 0.73
C ASN A 181 -8.73 11.67 -0.41
N LYS A 182 -8.04 12.74 -0.85
CA LYS A 182 -8.17 13.67 -1.98
C LYS A 182 -8.82 15.00 -1.66
N LYS A 183 -9.81 15.01 -0.77
CA LYS A 183 -10.33 16.23 -0.17
C LYS A 183 -10.65 15.97 1.30
N PRO A 184 -10.47 16.96 2.18
CA PRO A 184 -10.99 16.84 3.54
C PRO A 184 -12.49 16.59 3.44
N ILE A 185 -12.97 15.51 4.04
CA ILE A 185 -14.39 15.15 4.04
C ILE A 185 -15.04 15.44 5.39
N LYS A 186 -16.36 15.60 5.36
CA LYS A 186 -17.22 15.64 6.53
C LYS A 186 -18.45 14.79 6.29
N CYS A 187 -18.93 14.20 7.38
CA CYS A 187 -20.18 13.45 7.44
C CYS A 187 -21.13 14.09 8.47
N ALA A 188 -21.07 15.41 8.67
CA ALA A 188 -21.85 16.14 9.67
C ALA A 188 -21.85 15.51 11.08
N GLY A 189 -20.73 14.87 11.49
CA GLY A 189 -20.62 14.14 12.76
C GLY A 189 -21.35 12.79 12.81
N GLN A 190 -21.88 12.30 11.69
CA GLN A 190 -22.71 11.09 11.58
C GLN A 190 -21.93 9.89 11.04
N TRP A 191 -20.61 9.82 11.25
CA TRP A 191 -19.77 8.71 10.77
C TRP A 191 -20.26 7.35 11.28
N SER A 192 -20.62 7.23 12.57
CA SER A 192 -21.19 6.00 13.12
C SER A 192 -22.48 5.58 12.41
N ARG A 193 -23.33 6.54 12.02
CA ARG A 193 -24.57 6.25 11.28
C ARG A 193 -24.28 5.86 9.83
N ALA A 194 -23.25 6.44 9.22
CA ALA A 194 -22.84 6.12 7.85
C ALA A 194 -22.34 4.66 7.76
N ILE A 195 -21.55 4.21 8.73
CA ILE A 195 -21.06 2.82 8.75
C ILE A 195 -22.11 1.82 9.23
N ALA A 196 -23.15 2.26 9.95
CA ALA A 196 -24.15 1.38 10.53
C ALA A 196 -24.93 0.57 9.48
N ILE A 197 -24.92 0.99 8.22
CA ILE A 197 -25.55 0.25 7.11
C ILE A 197 -24.80 -1.05 6.80
N PHE A 198 -23.51 -1.15 7.14
CA PHE A 198 -22.66 -2.30 6.90
C PHE A 198 -22.57 -3.15 8.18
N PRO A 199 -23.21 -4.34 8.23
CA PRO A 199 -23.36 -5.08 9.48
C PRO A 199 -22.04 -5.45 10.15
N THR A 200 -21.05 -5.88 9.36
CA THR A 200 -19.74 -6.29 9.88
C THR A 200 -18.94 -5.08 10.35
N LEU A 201 -18.89 -4.00 9.56
CA LEU A 201 -18.22 -2.77 9.97
C LEU A 201 -18.85 -2.14 11.21
N SER A 202 -20.18 -2.11 11.28
CA SER A 202 -20.94 -1.62 12.43
C SER A 202 -20.60 -2.39 13.70
N ARG A 203 -20.55 -3.73 13.61
CA ARG A 203 -20.11 -4.60 14.71
C ARG A 203 -18.68 -4.29 15.14
N LEU A 204 -17.74 -4.22 14.19
CA LEU A 204 -16.35 -3.89 14.51
C LEU A 204 -16.22 -2.50 15.15
N HIS A 205 -16.99 -1.51 14.72
CA HIS A 205 -17.00 -0.19 15.33
C HIS A 205 -17.49 -0.22 16.78
N ASN A 206 -18.59 -0.92 17.04
CA ASN A 206 -19.14 -1.05 18.40
C ASN A 206 -18.17 -1.78 19.34
N ASP A 207 -17.37 -2.70 18.79
CA ASP A 207 -16.31 -3.40 19.53
C ASP A 207 -15.03 -2.56 19.72
N GLY A 208 -14.96 -1.34 19.18
CA GLY A 208 -13.73 -0.53 19.19
C GLY A 208 -12.62 -1.08 18.28
N ARG A 209 -12.98 -1.83 17.24
CA ARG A 209 -12.09 -2.52 16.30
C ARG A 209 -12.22 -2.03 14.86
N PHE A 210 -12.87 -0.90 14.62
CA PHE A 210 -12.91 -0.26 13.31
C PHE A 210 -12.41 1.19 13.37
N SER A 211 -11.50 1.56 12.47
CA SER A 211 -10.96 2.92 12.37
C SER A 211 -11.19 3.51 10.97
N LEU A 212 -11.69 4.74 10.91
CA LEU A 212 -11.77 5.54 9.69
C LEU A 212 -10.76 6.67 9.79
N VAL A 213 -9.80 6.69 8.86
CA VAL A 213 -8.70 7.64 8.89
C VAL A 213 -8.67 8.45 7.61
N TYR A 214 -8.73 9.76 7.74
CA TYR A 214 -8.43 10.67 6.65
C TYR A 214 -6.92 10.92 6.60
N CYS A 215 -6.30 10.67 5.46
CA CYS A 215 -4.89 10.95 5.25
C CYS A 215 -4.73 11.82 4.00
N PRO A 216 -4.52 13.13 4.15
CA PRO A 216 -4.26 13.98 3.00
C PRO A 216 -2.96 13.53 2.34
N HIS A 217 -2.95 13.36 1.02
CA HIS A 217 -1.70 13.20 0.27
C HIS A 217 -0.80 14.37 0.63
N GLY A 218 0.31 14.10 1.32
CA GLY A 218 1.14 15.15 1.91
C GLY A 218 2.02 15.89 0.90
N LEU A 219 2.11 15.38 -0.33
CA LEU A 219 2.98 15.87 -1.40
C LEU A 219 2.15 16.08 -2.67
N SER A 220 2.37 17.18 -3.39
CA SER A 220 1.94 17.28 -4.78
C SER A 220 2.67 16.21 -5.62
N TYR A 221 2.13 15.86 -6.79
CA TYR A 221 2.81 14.93 -7.70
C TYR A 221 4.23 15.42 -8.04
N ASP A 222 4.39 16.74 -8.19
CA ASP A 222 5.67 17.37 -8.48
C ASP A 222 6.64 17.23 -7.30
N GLU A 223 6.18 17.41 -6.05
CA GLU A 223 7.00 17.19 -4.86
C GLU A 223 7.41 15.72 -4.68
N TYR A 224 6.58 14.78 -5.13
CA TYR A 224 6.91 13.35 -5.15
C TYR A 224 7.94 13.03 -6.25
N GLU A 225 7.76 13.55 -7.47
CA GLU A 225 8.72 13.36 -8.56
C GLU A 225 10.06 14.03 -8.27
N ASP A 226 10.05 15.19 -7.61
CA ASP A 226 11.27 15.88 -7.16
C ASP A 226 12.00 15.05 -6.09
N MET A 227 11.27 14.50 -5.12
CA MET A 227 11.84 13.63 -4.09
C MET A 227 12.39 12.33 -4.68
N ARG A 228 11.66 11.75 -5.64
CA ARG A 228 12.11 10.56 -6.37
C ARG A 228 13.37 10.85 -7.18
N SER A 229 13.37 11.94 -7.94
CA SER A 229 14.52 12.38 -8.73
C SER A 229 15.72 12.68 -7.84
N SER A 230 15.51 13.27 -6.66
CA SER A 230 16.56 13.50 -5.67
C SER A 230 17.15 12.19 -5.14
N LYS A 231 16.31 11.17 -4.86
CA LYS A 231 16.78 9.84 -4.45
C LYS A 231 17.54 9.14 -5.58
N ASP A 232 17.05 9.22 -6.82
CA ASP A 232 17.72 8.63 -7.98
C ASP A 232 19.09 9.30 -8.23
N ALA A 233 19.19 10.62 -8.02
CA ALA A 233 20.46 11.33 -8.07
C ALA A 233 21.42 10.91 -6.95
N GLU A 234 20.91 10.70 -5.72
CA GLU A 234 21.72 10.20 -4.60
C GLU A 234 22.25 8.78 -4.87
N ILE A 235 21.39 7.89 -5.39
CA ILE A 235 21.77 6.52 -5.77
C ILE A 235 22.85 6.57 -6.87
N SER A 236 22.65 7.38 -7.91
CA SER A 236 23.63 7.55 -8.98
C SER A 236 24.98 8.09 -8.46
N SER A 237 24.96 9.01 -7.50
CA SER A 237 26.17 9.50 -6.84
C SER A 237 26.88 8.39 -6.05
N LYS A 238 26.13 7.54 -5.33
CA LYS A 238 26.70 6.40 -4.60
C LYS A 238 27.28 5.36 -5.55
N ASP A 239 26.61 5.08 -6.67
CA ASP A 239 27.11 4.16 -7.69
C ASP A 239 28.41 4.67 -8.34
N ALA A 240 28.52 5.98 -8.58
CA ALA A 240 29.77 6.59 -9.05
C ALA A 240 30.90 6.47 -8.02
N GLU A 241 30.61 6.68 -6.73
CA GLU A 241 31.59 6.50 -5.65
C GLU A 241 32.06 5.05 -5.56
N ILE A 242 31.14 4.08 -5.66
CA ILE A 242 31.45 2.65 -5.66
C ILE A 242 32.36 2.31 -6.85
N SER A 243 32.00 2.77 -8.06
CA SER A 243 32.79 2.55 -9.27
C SER A 243 34.21 3.12 -9.17
N SER A 244 34.36 4.30 -8.54
CA SER A 244 35.68 4.89 -8.26
C SER A 244 36.49 4.02 -7.29
N LYS A 245 35.87 3.53 -6.22
CA LYS A 245 36.54 2.63 -5.26
C LYS A 245 36.94 1.31 -5.91
N ASP A 246 36.10 0.76 -6.79
CA ASP A 246 36.41 -0.46 -7.53
C ASP A 246 37.61 -0.28 -8.47
N ALA A 247 37.72 0.89 -9.13
CA ALA A 247 38.87 1.23 -9.96
C ALA A 247 40.16 1.34 -9.14
N GLU A 248 40.10 1.96 -7.95
CA GLU A 248 41.23 2.06 -7.03
C GLU A 248 41.67 0.66 -6.53
N ILE A 249 40.71 -0.18 -6.13
CA ILE A 249 40.98 -1.56 -5.71
C ILE A 249 41.64 -2.35 -6.85
N SER A 250 41.17 -2.19 -8.09
CA SER A 250 41.76 -2.84 -9.27
C SER A 250 43.20 -2.40 -9.52
N SER A 251 43.48 -1.10 -9.41
CA SER A 251 44.84 -0.53 -9.52
C SER A 251 45.76 -1.09 -8.45
N ASN A 252 45.33 -1.06 -7.19
CA ASN A 252 46.10 -1.61 -6.07
C ASN A 252 46.37 -3.11 -6.26
N ARG A 253 45.40 -3.86 -6.81
CA ARG A 253 45.58 -5.28 -7.13
C ARG A 253 46.62 -5.50 -8.24
N ALA A 254 46.68 -4.63 -9.24
CA ALA A 254 47.69 -4.68 -10.29
C ALA A 254 49.09 -4.39 -9.73
N GLU A 255 49.21 -3.40 -8.83
CA GLU A 255 50.47 -3.12 -8.15
C GLU A 255 50.96 -4.29 -7.30
N ILE A 256 50.06 -4.93 -6.54
CA ILE A 256 50.41 -6.11 -5.74
C ILE A 256 50.94 -7.23 -6.65
N LYS A 257 50.27 -7.53 -7.77
CA LYS A 257 50.75 -8.53 -8.75
C LYS A 257 52.14 -8.20 -9.29
N LEU A 258 52.41 -6.92 -9.58
CA LEU A 258 53.73 -6.48 -10.03
C LEU A 258 54.78 -6.70 -8.93
N ARG A 259 54.47 -6.37 -7.67
CA ARG A 259 55.37 -6.63 -6.54
C ARG A 259 55.64 -8.13 -6.39
N ASP A 260 54.64 -8.98 -6.53
CA ASP A 260 54.80 -10.44 -6.47
C ASP A 260 55.74 -10.95 -7.57
N VAL A 261 55.62 -10.45 -8.80
CA VAL A 261 56.54 -10.80 -9.90
C VAL A 261 57.97 -10.36 -9.60
N VAL A 262 58.16 -9.15 -9.08
CA VAL A 262 59.49 -8.64 -8.71
C VAL A 262 60.12 -9.50 -7.61
N ILE A 263 59.35 -9.84 -6.57
CA ILE A 263 59.80 -10.72 -5.49
C ILE A 263 60.20 -12.08 -6.04
N PHE A 264 59.39 -12.68 -6.91
CA PHE A 264 59.68 -13.96 -7.55
C PHE A 264 61.00 -13.92 -8.33
N LEU A 265 61.22 -12.90 -9.16
CA LEU A 265 62.46 -12.73 -9.92
C LEU A 265 63.68 -12.56 -9.00
N LEU A 266 63.53 -11.83 -7.90
CA LEU A 266 64.60 -11.65 -6.92
C LEU A 266 64.98 -12.99 -6.27
N ILE A 267 63.99 -13.81 -5.90
CA ILE A 267 64.21 -15.16 -5.36
C ILE A 267 64.96 -16.03 -6.39
N CYS A 268 64.53 -16.04 -7.65
CA CYS A 268 65.22 -16.77 -8.72
C CYS A 268 66.68 -16.31 -8.90
N TYR A 269 66.92 -15.00 -8.88
CA TYR A 269 68.27 -14.44 -8.99
C TYR A 269 69.18 -14.89 -7.83
N ILE A 270 68.67 -14.84 -6.59
CA ILE A 270 69.40 -15.29 -5.41
C ILE A 270 69.69 -16.80 -5.52
N ALA A 271 68.69 -17.61 -5.86
CA ALA A 271 68.88 -19.06 -6.03
C ALA A 271 69.94 -19.38 -7.09
N LEU A 272 69.92 -18.68 -8.24
CA LEU A 272 70.91 -18.84 -9.30
C LEU A 272 72.33 -18.47 -8.84
N LYS A 273 72.48 -17.37 -8.08
CA LYS A 273 73.75 -16.98 -7.45
C LYS A 273 74.30 -18.05 -6.51
N PHE A 274 73.44 -18.75 -5.77
CA PHE A 274 73.85 -19.86 -4.90
C PHE A 274 74.15 -21.15 -5.68
N TYR A 275 73.43 -21.43 -6.77
CA TYR A 275 73.61 -22.61 -7.61
C TYR A 275 74.89 -22.55 -8.47
N ILE A 276 75.27 -21.35 -8.93
CA ILE A 276 76.51 -21.12 -9.72
C ILE A 276 77.74 -21.00 -8.82
N ARG A 277 77.57 -20.99 -7.48
CA ARG A 277 78.72 -20.99 -6.57
C ARG A 277 79.46 -22.33 -6.75
N PRO A 278 80.69 -22.33 -7.29
CA PRO A 278 81.36 -23.58 -7.61
C PRO A 278 81.58 -24.35 -6.32
N THR A 279 81.22 -25.63 -6.30
CA THR A 279 81.76 -26.58 -5.34
C THR A 279 83.26 -26.55 -5.52
N ALA A 280 83.96 -25.75 -4.71
CA ALA A 280 85.40 -25.84 -4.59
C ALA A 280 85.68 -27.27 -4.16
N SER A 281 86.24 -28.03 -5.10
CA SER A 281 86.77 -29.37 -4.90
C SER A 281 87.67 -29.33 -3.68
N ARG A 282 87.23 -30.08 -2.68
CA ARG A 282 88.04 -30.61 -1.60
C ARG A 282 88.97 -31.65 -2.21
N GLU A 283 90.10 -31.22 -2.76
CA GLU A 283 91.25 -32.06 -3.06
C GLU A 283 92.54 -31.30 -2.71
N ASP A 284 93.02 -31.64 -1.50
CA ASP A 284 94.40 -31.87 -1.05
C ASP A 284 95.50 -30.81 -1.18
N LEU A 285 95.76 -30.11 -0.05
CA LEU A 285 97.02 -30.17 0.73
C LEU A 285 96.88 -29.43 2.08
#